data_AF-A0A7L4RKK4-F1
#
_entry.id   AF-A0A7L4RKK4-F1
#
_cell.length_a   1.000
_cell.length_b   1.000
_cell.length_c   1.000
_cell.angle_alpha   90.00
_cell.angle_beta   90.00
_cell.angle_gamma   90.00
#
_symmetry.space_group_name_H-M   'P 1'
#
loop_
_entity.id
_entity.type
_entity.pdbx_description
1 polymer ?
#
loop_
_entity_poly.entity_id
_entity_poly.type
_entity_poly.pdbx_seq_one_letter_code
_entity_poly.pdbx_strand_id
1 'polypeptide(L)'
;MKRPEMTYALCLAAIFIFCASLFIPPFISFSDEEAGAKLYSLFSPLCHQKLSRSSCIFRDSLGYYINDCTPQDGMFVPNDAGQISAMRNGDLGYKFPVCTRDLGIYFALLLGMAAYPLVRKIDDENVPPAIYLVIALIPIGLDGGVQFASDLGILPFVYESSNLSRLVTGAIGGFAAAFYLIPLLMNIFSESRPSKPKTR
;
A
#
# COMPACT_ATOMS: atom_id res chain seq x y z
N MET A 1 14.71 -26.11 -0.53
CA MET A 1 14.07 -25.23 -1.55
C MET A 1 15.09 -24.94 -2.64
N LYS A 2 14.67 -24.85 -3.91
CA LYS A 2 15.56 -24.27 -4.92
C LYS A 2 15.56 -22.75 -4.74
N ARG A 3 16.51 -22.08 -5.38
CA ARG A 3 16.74 -20.63 -5.26
C ARG A 3 15.51 -19.77 -5.63
N PRO A 4 14.77 -20.03 -6.73
CA PRO A 4 13.59 -19.21 -7.07
C PRO A 4 12.47 -19.32 -6.03
N GLU A 5 12.22 -20.51 -5.48
CA GLU A 5 11.21 -20.69 -4.42
C GLU A 5 11.62 -19.97 -3.14
N MET A 6 12.92 -19.96 -2.81
CA MET A 6 13.44 -19.21 -1.67
C MET A 6 13.31 -17.70 -1.86
N THR A 7 13.69 -17.16 -3.02
CA THR A 7 13.53 -15.74 -3.34
C THR A 7 12.06 -15.33 -3.26
N TYR A 8 11.17 -16.10 -3.88
CA TYR A 8 9.73 -15.85 -3.81
C TYR A 8 9.21 -15.86 -2.36
N ALA A 9 9.57 -16.87 -1.57
CA ALA A 9 9.16 -16.98 -0.18
C ALA A 9 9.65 -15.81 0.67
N LEU A 10 10.89 -15.35 0.47
CA LEU A 10 11.43 -14.18 1.15
C LEU A 10 10.69 -12.90 0.78
N CYS A 11 10.40 -12.69 -0.50
CA CYS A 11 9.63 -11.52 -0.94
C CYS A 11 8.20 -11.54 -0.37
N LEU A 12 7.53 -12.70 -0.40
CA LEU A 12 6.20 -12.87 0.17
C LEU A 12 6.20 -12.64 1.68
N ALA A 13 7.19 -13.19 2.40
CA ALA A 13 7.34 -12.98 3.83
C ALA A 13 7.62 -11.50 4.15
N ALA A 14 8.46 -10.82 3.38
CA ALA A 14 8.77 -9.41 3.58
C ALA A 14 7.53 -8.52 3.42
N ILE A 15 6.75 -8.70 2.36
CA ILE A 15 5.52 -7.91 2.16
C ILE A 15 4.44 -8.27 3.20
N PHE A 16 4.36 -9.53 3.62
CA PHE A 16 3.47 -9.95 4.71
C PHE A 16 3.83 -9.27 6.03
N ILE A 17 5.11 -9.30 6.43
CA ILE A 17 5.61 -8.65 7.65
C ILE A 17 5.37 -7.15 7.58
N PHE A 18 5.61 -6.53 6.42
CA PHE A 18 5.34 -5.12 6.21
C PHE A 18 3.84 -4.79 6.36
N CYS A 19 2.94 -5.55 5.74
CA CYS A 19 1.50 -5.33 5.89
C CYS A 19 1.04 -5.54 7.34
N ALA A 20 1.58 -6.54 8.04
CA ALA A 20 1.30 -6.77 9.45
C ALA A 20 1.78 -5.62 10.34
N SER A 21 2.94 -5.02 10.02
CA SER A 21 3.47 -3.91 10.81
C SER A 21 2.62 -2.64 10.73
N LEU A 22 1.79 -2.47 9.68
CA LEU A 22 0.87 -1.33 9.54
C LEU A 22 -0.21 -1.29 10.64
N PHE A 23 -0.50 -2.42 11.29
CA PHE A 23 -1.44 -2.47 12.40
C PHE A 23 -0.83 -2.03 13.73
N ILE A 24 0.51 -2.05 13.85
CA ILE A 24 1.18 -1.79 15.13
C ILE A 24 0.92 -0.35 15.62
N PRO A 25 1.12 0.72 14.81
CA PRO A 25 0.90 2.09 15.28
C PRO A 25 -0.50 2.37 15.84
N PRO A 26 -1.62 2.04 15.15
CA PRO A 26 -2.95 2.29 15.69
C PRO A 26 -3.24 1.46 16.96
N PHE A 27 -2.82 0.20 17.04
CA PHE A 27 -3.06 -0.62 18.24
C PHE A 27 -2.27 -0.14 19.47
N ILE A 28 -1.01 0.27 19.30
CA ILE A 28 -0.22 0.84 20.39
C ILE A 28 -0.83 2.16 20.87
N SER A 29 -1.36 2.98 19.94
CA SER A 29 -1.95 4.28 20.25
C SER A 29 -3.18 4.20 21.16
N PHE A 30 -3.89 3.06 21.18
CA PHE A 30 -4.99 2.85 22.14
C PHE A 30 -4.53 2.72 23.60
N SER A 31 -3.28 2.35 23.85
CA SER A 31 -2.69 2.25 25.20
C SER A 31 -1.73 3.38 25.54
N ASP A 32 -0.97 3.85 24.54
CA ASP A 32 0.06 4.87 24.67
C ASP A 32 0.17 5.65 23.35
N GLU A 33 -0.46 6.82 23.31
CA GLU A 33 -0.50 7.68 22.14
C GLU A 33 0.88 8.25 21.80
N GLU A 34 1.75 8.48 22.79
CA GLU A 34 3.11 9.01 22.56
C GLU A 34 4.00 7.93 21.91
N ALA A 35 3.94 6.69 22.43
CA ALA A 35 4.62 5.56 21.80
C ALA A 35 4.08 5.31 20.39
N GLY A 36 2.76 5.39 20.21
CA GLY A 36 2.11 5.31 18.90
C GLY A 36 2.67 6.35 17.93
N ALA A 37 2.69 7.62 18.30
CA ALA A 37 3.22 8.73 17.51
C ALA A 37 4.66 8.49 17.02
N LYS A 38 5.53 7.93 17.88
CA LYS A 38 6.90 7.55 17.49
C LYS A 38 6.91 6.48 16.39
N LEU A 39 6.00 5.52 16.45
CA LEU A 39 5.89 4.47 15.43
C LEU A 39 5.38 5.01 14.08
N TYR A 40 4.46 5.99 14.07
CA TYR A 40 4.04 6.66 12.83
C TYR A 40 5.22 7.31 12.10
N SER A 41 6.20 7.86 12.83
CA SER A 41 7.36 8.53 12.22
C SER A 41 8.18 7.62 11.29
N LEU A 42 8.20 6.30 11.58
CA LEU A 42 8.89 5.29 10.77
C LEU A 42 8.30 5.16 9.35
N PHE A 43 7.03 5.53 9.17
CA PHE A 43 6.31 5.45 7.89
C PHE A 43 6.25 6.79 7.15
N SER A 44 6.77 7.87 7.73
CA SER A 44 6.72 9.22 7.12
C SER A 44 7.49 9.36 5.79
N PRO A 45 8.58 8.60 5.53
CA PRO A 45 9.22 8.62 4.21
C PRO A 45 8.38 7.93 3.13
N LEU A 46 7.44 7.06 3.52
CA LEU A 46 6.62 6.28 2.60
C LEU A 46 5.30 6.96 2.26
N CYS A 47 4.75 7.70 3.22
CA CYS A 47 3.44 8.33 3.10
C CYS A 47 3.41 9.68 3.82
N HIS A 48 2.61 10.60 3.30
CA HIS A 48 2.36 11.91 3.93
C HIS A 48 1.39 11.83 5.12
N GLN A 49 0.73 10.68 5.31
CA GLN A 49 -0.11 10.35 6.47
C GLN A 49 -1.24 11.35 6.77
N LYS A 50 -1.87 11.94 5.76
CA LYS A 50 -3.03 12.84 5.96
C LYS A 50 -4.22 12.10 6.58
N LEU A 51 -4.76 12.58 7.70
CA LEU A 51 -5.91 11.97 8.38
C LEU A 51 -7.14 11.83 7.45
N SER A 52 -7.40 12.85 6.64
CA SER A 52 -8.50 12.91 5.65
C SER A 52 -8.42 11.84 4.57
N ARG A 53 -7.22 11.29 4.32
CA ARG A 53 -6.94 10.30 3.27
C ARG A 53 -6.67 8.90 3.84
N SER A 54 -6.89 8.72 5.14
CA SER A 54 -6.61 7.48 5.87
C SER A 54 -7.89 6.80 6.36
N SER A 55 -7.77 5.49 6.53
CA SER A 55 -8.70 4.67 7.29
C SER A 55 -8.21 4.55 8.73
N CYS A 56 -9.14 4.45 9.67
CA CYS A 56 -8.89 4.37 11.10
C CYS A 56 -9.39 3.04 11.65
N ILE A 57 -8.68 2.50 12.62
CA ILE A 57 -9.18 1.45 13.51
C ILE A 57 -9.86 2.17 14.67
N PHE A 58 -11.16 2.00 14.78
CA PHE A 58 -11.99 2.50 15.88
C PHE A 58 -12.26 1.38 16.88
N ARG A 59 -12.59 1.76 18.11
CA ARG A 59 -13.00 0.83 19.17
C ARG A 59 -14.34 1.22 19.76
N ASP A 60 -15.30 0.30 19.69
CA ASP A 60 -16.61 0.41 20.33
C ASP A 60 -16.78 -0.66 21.44
N SER A 61 -18.01 -0.82 21.92
CA SER A 61 -18.37 -1.85 22.92
C SER A 61 -18.28 -3.30 22.40
N LEU A 62 -18.29 -3.52 21.09
CA LEU A 62 -18.26 -4.84 20.45
C LEU A 62 -16.85 -5.25 20.01
N GLY A 63 -15.94 -4.30 19.83
CA GLY A 63 -14.54 -4.57 19.51
C GLY A 63 -13.91 -3.50 18.64
N TYR A 64 -13.00 -3.94 17.77
CA TYR A 64 -12.33 -3.06 16.81
C TYR A 64 -12.97 -3.15 15.44
N TYR A 65 -13.15 -2.02 14.76
CA TYR A 65 -13.64 -1.96 13.40
C TYR A 65 -12.87 -0.91 12.58
N ILE A 66 -12.85 -1.09 11.26
CA ILE A 66 -12.16 -0.17 10.34
C ILE A 66 -13.19 0.71 9.64
N ASN A 67 -12.94 2.02 9.58
CA ASN A 67 -13.75 2.94 8.79
C ASN A 67 -12.92 4.17 8.37
N ASP A 68 -13.50 5.07 7.60
CA ASP A 68 -12.87 6.35 7.25
C ASP A 68 -12.61 7.19 8.52
N CYS A 69 -11.41 7.77 8.62
CA CYS A 69 -11.05 8.64 9.74
C CYS A 69 -11.87 9.93 9.75
N THR A 70 -12.24 10.43 8.57
CA THR A 70 -13.01 11.67 8.39
C THR A 70 -14.14 11.42 7.39
N PRO A 71 -15.23 12.21 7.44
CA PRO A 71 -16.27 12.18 6.40
C PRO A 71 -15.67 12.36 5.00
N GLN A 72 -16.13 11.58 4.04
CA GLN A 72 -15.66 11.62 2.65
C GLN A 72 -16.57 12.53 1.80
N ASP A 73 -16.66 13.80 2.18
CA ASP A 73 -17.54 14.81 1.58
C ASP A 73 -16.89 15.61 0.43
N GLY A 74 -15.64 15.30 0.09
CA GLY A 74 -14.89 15.98 -0.95
C GLY A 74 -14.23 17.29 -0.50
N MET A 75 -14.28 17.62 0.80
CA MET A 75 -13.57 18.79 1.31
C MET A 75 -12.07 18.55 1.42
N PHE A 76 -11.28 19.46 0.82
CA PHE A 76 -9.84 19.48 1.00
C PHE A 76 -9.48 20.00 2.39
N VAL A 77 -8.80 19.16 3.17
CA VAL A 77 -8.28 19.54 4.48
C VAL A 77 -6.77 19.79 4.36
N PRO A 78 -6.30 21.04 4.55
CA PRO A 78 -4.87 21.31 4.63
C PRO A 78 -4.31 20.88 5.98
N ASN A 79 -3.11 20.27 5.97
CA ASN A 79 -2.26 20.06 7.15
C ASN A 79 -2.86 19.23 8.31
N ASP A 80 -3.45 18.09 7.99
CA ASP A 80 -3.96 17.11 8.95
C ASP A 80 -3.03 15.90 9.15
N ALA A 81 -1.82 15.93 8.58
CA ALA A 81 -0.85 14.85 8.69
C ALA A 81 -0.41 14.57 10.15
N GLY A 82 -0.36 15.61 10.98
CA GLY A 82 0.00 15.50 12.40
C GLY A 82 -1.11 14.92 13.28
N GLN A 83 -2.35 14.82 12.80
CA GLN A 83 -3.45 14.26 13.57
C GLN A 83 -3.47 12.74 13.39
N ILE A 84 -3.31 11.99 14.47
CA ILE A 84 -3.25 10.51 14.43
C ILE A 84 -4.56 9.84 14.86
N SER A 85 -5.45 10.59 15.52
CA SER A 85 -6.73 10.10 16.03
C SER A 85 -7.92 10.81 15.38
N ALA A 86 -9.06 10.14 15.42
CA ALA A 86 -10.35 10.67 14.99
C ALA A 86 -11.47 10.15 15.91
N MET A 87 -12.54 10.93 16.06
CA MET A 87 -13.75 10.52 16.76
C MET A 87 -14.86 10.25 15.74
N ARG A 88 -15.56 9.13 15.89
CA ARG A 88 -16.71 8.79 15.06
C ARG A 88 -17.82 8.20 15.90
N ASN A 89 -18.99 8.85 15.92
CA ASN A 89 -20.15 8.41 16.71
C ASN A 89 -19.84 8.19 18.21
N GLY A 90 -18.84 8.88 18.77
CA GLY A 90 -18.39 8.70 20.16
C GLY A 90 -17.25 7.68 20.31
N ASP A 91 -16.89 6.96 19.26
CA ASP A 91 -15.79 5.99 19.27
C ASP A 91 -14.48 6.65 18.87
N LEU A 92 -13.45 6.44 19.68
CA LEU A 92 -12.08 6.87 19.38
C LEU A 92 -11.44 5.88 18.41
N GLY A 93 -10.77 6.41 17.38
CA GLY A 93 -9.98 5.61 16.46
C GLY A 93 -8.64 6.25 16.11
N TYR A 94 -7.71 5.40 15.70
CA TYR A 94 -6.38 5.79 15.24
C TYR A 94 -6.17 5.37 13.80
N LYS A 95 -5.56 6.25 13.01
CA LYS A 95 -5.34 6.02 11.57
C LYS A 95 -4.32 4.91 11.32
N PHE A 96 -4.38 4.26 10.17
CA PHE A 96 -3.22 3.50 9.70
C PHE A 96 -2.03 4.45 9.45
N PRO A 97 -0.78 3.99 9.59
CA PRO A 97 0.41 4.83 9.43
C PRO A 97 0.71 5.21 7.98
N VAL A 98 -0.12 4.77 7.05
CA VAL A 98 -0.10 5.12 5.62
C VAL A 98 -1.53 5.45 5.17
N CYS A 99 -1.68 6.11 4.03
CA CYS A 99 -2.99 6.49 3.51
C CYS A 99 -3.76 5.27 2.99
N THR A 100 -5.07 5.41 2.79
CA THR A 100 -5.92 4.31 2.29
C THR A 100 -5.51 3.82 0.90
N ARG A 101 -4.90 4.69 0.08
CA ARG A 101 -4.36 4.29 -1.22
C ARG A 101 -3.19 3.32 -1.05
N ASP A 102 -2.27 3.62 -0.15
CA ASP A 102 -1.10 2.80 0.13
C ASP A 102 -1.51 1.47 0.76
N LEU A 103 -2.52 1.45 1.64
CA LEU A 103 -3.13 0.20 2.11
C LEU A 103 -3.60 -0.65 0.93
N GLY A 104 -4.35 -0.05 -0.01
CA GLY A 104 -4.80 -0.74 -1.22
C GLY A 104 -3.63 -1.34 -1.99
N ILE A 105 -2.59 -0.56 -2.25
CA ILE A 105 -1.39 -1.02 -2.98
C ILE A 105 -0.72 -2.19 -2.26
N TYR A 106 -0.41 -2.06 -0.96
CA TYR A 106 0.39 -3.04 -0.23
C TYR A 106 -0.37 -4.35 0.03
N PHE A 107 -1.62 -4.28 0.47
CA PHE A 107 -2.41 -5.50 0.69
C PHE A 107 -2.74 -6.20 -0.63
N ALA A 108 -3.02 -5.46 -1.70
CA ALA A 108 -3.26 -6.08 -3.01
C ALA A 108 -1.98 -6.64 -3.63
N LEU A 109 -0.82 -6.02 -3.40
CA LEU A 109 0.49 -6.59 -3.76
C LEU A 109 0.73 -7.91 -3.03
N LEU A 110 0.49 -7.97 -1.72
CA LEU A 110 0.57 -9.21 -0.93
C LEU A 110 -0.36 -10.30 -1.52
N LEU A 111 -1.62 -9.96 -1.78
CA LEU A 111 -2.59 -10.90 -2.35
C LEU A 111 -2.20 -11.35 -3.76
N GLY A 112 -1.71 -10.44 -4.61
CA GLY A 112 -1.22 -10.76 -5.94
C GLY A 112 -0.01 -11.69 -5.90
N MET A 113 0.93 -11.45 -4.98
CA MET A 113 2.10 -12.32 -4.80
C MET A 113 1.70 -13.70 -4.27
N ALA A 114 0.74 -13.77 -3.34
CA ALA A 114 0.19 -15.03 -2.84
C ALA A 114 -0.58 -15.82 -3.93
N ALA A 115 -1.29 -15.12 -4.82
CA ALA A 115 -2.03 -15.70 -5.93
C ALA A 115 -1.14 -16.07 -7.14
N TYR A 116 0.04 -15.46 -7.26
CA TYR A 116 0.99 -15.70 -8.37
C TYR A 116 1.20 -17.18 -8.73
N PRO A 117 1.54 -18.10 -7.78
CA PRO A 117 1.77 -19.52 -8.09
C PRO A 117 0.54 -20.26 -8.64
N LEU A 118 -0.67 -19.70 -8.50
CA LEU A 118 -1.90 -20.26 -9.07
C LEU A 118 -2.03 -20.00 -10.57
N VAL A 119 -1.32 -18.99 -11.08
CA VAL A 119 -1.43 -18.50 -12.47
C VAL A 119 -0.14 -18.70 -13.24
N ARG A 120 1.02 -18.57 -12.58
CA ARG A 120 2.35 -18.69 -13.19
C ARG A 120 3.29 -19.51 -12.31
N LYS A 121 4.28 -20.12 -12.95
CA LYS A 121 5.34 -20.83 -12.21
C LYS A 121 6.29 -19.83 -11.56
N ILE A 122 6.78 -20.17 -10.37
CA ILE A 122 7.66 -19.29 -9.58
C ILE A 122 9.03 -19.09 -10.27
N ASP A 123 9.49 -20.08 -11.02
CA ASP A 123 10.74 -20.04 -11.79
C ASP A 123 10.58 -19.40 -13.19
N ASP A 124 9.42 -18.85 -13.51
CA ASP A 124 9.18 -18.15 -14.77
C ASP A 124 9.80 -16.75 -14.74
N GLU A 125 10.91 -16.59 -15.46
CA GLU A 125 11.65 -15.35 -15.59
C GLU A 125 11.03 -14.39 -16.64
N ASN A 126 9.97 -14.79 -17.36
CA ASN A 126 9.40 -13.94 -18.40
C ASN A 126 8.53 -12.83 -17.79
N VAL A 127 8.97 -11.57 -17.91
CA VAL A 127 8.17 -10.41 -17.50
C VAL A 127 7.06 -10.17 -18.53
N PRO A 128 5.79 -9.99 -18.13
CA PRO A 128 4.72 -9.66 -19.08
C PRO A 128 5.00 -8.34 -19.82
N PRO A 129 4.41 -8.11 -20.99
CA PRO A 129 4.50 -6.83 -21.67
C PRO A 129 4.12 -5.65 -20.76
N ALA A 130 4.93 -4.59 -20.75
CA ALA A 130 4.72 -3.43 -19.87
C ALA A 130 3.36 -2.74 -20.07
N ILE A 131 2.75 -2.89 -21.25
CA ILE A 131 1.45 -2.29 -21.56
C ILE A 131 0.34 -2.74 -20.60
N TYR A 132 0.33 -3.99 -20.12
CA TYR A 132 -0.70 -4.41 -19.17
C TYR A 132 -0.53 -3.77 -17.79
N LEU A 133 0.72 -3.55 -17.34
CA LEU A 133 1.00 -2.78 -16.13
C LEU A 133 0.57 -1.32 -16.31
N VAL A 134 0.91 -0.71 -17.45
CA VAL A 134 0.49 0.67 -17.75
C VAL A 134 -1.03 0.78 -17.69
N ILE A 135 -1.76 -0.13 -18.35
CA ILE A 135 -3.23 -0.15 -18.30
C ILE A 135 -3.75 -0.31 -16.86
N ALA A 136 -3.17 -1.22 -16.08
CA ALA A 136 -3.55 -1.42 -14.68
C ALA A 136 -3.22 -0.21 -13.78
N LEU A 137 -2.23 0.61 -14.14
CA LEU A 137 -1.87 1.83 -13.42
C LEU A 137 -2.70 3.05 -13.85
N ILE A 138 -3.47 2.99 -14.95
CA ILE A 138 -4.33 4.10 -15.38
C ILE A 138 -5.29 4.55 -14.27
N PRO A 139 -6.05 3.66 -13.57
CA PRO A 139 -7.00 4.11 -12.55
C PRO A 139 -6.35 4.89 -11.41
N ILE A 140 -5.23 4.41 -10.86
CA ILE A 140 -4.49 5.12 -9.81
C ILE A 140 -3.80 6.38 -10.34
N GLY A 141 -3.31 6.35 -11.58
CA GLY A 141 -2.72 7.52 -12.24
C GLY A 141 -3.74 8.63 -12.46
N LEU A 142 -4.99 8.29 -12.82
CA LEU A 142 -6.08 9.26 -12.95
C LEU A 142 -6.55 9.76 -11.59
N ASP A 143 -6.90 8.87 -10.66
CA ASP A 143 -7.41 9.26 -9.34
C ASP A 143 -6.37 10.05 -8.52
N GLY A 144 -5.14 9.53 -8.44
CA GLY A 144 -4.03 10.17 -7.75
C GLY A 144 -3.49 11.38 -8.48
N GLY A 145 -3.42 11.34 -9.81
CA GLY A 145 -2.91 12.45 -10.63
C GLY A 145 -3.84 13.66 -10.65
N VAL A 146 -5.16 13.45 -10.76
CA VAL A 146 -6.14 14.54 -10.67
C VAL A 146 -6.13 15.16 -9.27
N GLN A 147 -6.06 14.33 -8.22
CA GLN A 147 -5.90 14.81 -6.85
C GLN A 147 -4.60 15.62 -6.67
N PHE A 148 -3.48 15.13 -7.17
CA PHE A 148 -2.21 15.84 -7.09
C PHE A 148 -2.23 17.17 -7.87
N ALA A 149 -2.83 17.19 -9.06
CA ALA A 149 -3.00 18.42 -9.85
C ALA A 149 -3.92 19.43 -9.15
N SER A 150 -4.96 18.96 -8.47
CA SER A 150 -5.82 19.78 -7.61
C SER A 150 -5.04 20.36 -6.43
N ASP A 151 -4.22 19.55 -5.73
CA ASP A 151 -3.40 19.98 -4.60
C ASP A 151 -2.38 21.07 -5.02
N LEU A 152 -1.89 21.03 -6.26
CA LEU A 152 -1.00 22.05 -6.84
C LEU A 152 -1.73 23.32 -7.32
N GLY A 153 -3.06 23.36 -7.29
CA GLY A 153 -3.84 24.48 -7.82
C GLY A 153 -3.81 24.61 -9.34
N ILE A 154 -3.47 23.53 -10.06
CA ILE A 154 -3.45 23.51 -11.54
C ILE A 154 -4.89 23.46 -12.09
N LEU A 155 -5.80 22.80 -11.36
CA LEU A 155 -7.20 22.65 -11.76
C LEU A 155 -8.05 23.81 -11.23
N PRO A 156 -9.10 24.24 -11.97
CA PRO A 156 -9.99 25.31 -11.55
C PRO A 156 -11.02 24.88 -10.48
N PHE A 157 -10.91 23.64 -9.99
CA PHE A 157 -11.79 23.04 -8.99
C PHE A 157 -10.97 22.18 -8.02
N VAL A 158 -11.50 21.99 -6.81
CA VAL A 158 -10.92 21.08 -5.82
C VAL A 158 -11.44 19.67 -6.07
N TYR A 159 -10.52 18.72 -6.20
CA TYR A 159 -10.83 17.29 -6.28
C TYR A 159 -10.21 16.54 -5.11
N GLU A 160 -11.08 16.02 -4.24
CA GLU A 160 -10.72 15.07 -3.21
C GLU A 160 -11.27 13.68 -3.52
N SER A 161 -10.36 12.72 -3.67
CA SER A 161 -10.72 11.31 -3.84
C SER A 161 -11.41 10.80 -2.57
N SER A 162 -12.31 9.83 -2.71
CA SER A 162 -12.85 9.10 -1.56
C SER A 162 -11.90 7.97 -1.16
N ASN A 163 -11.89 7.59 0.11
CA ASN A 163 -11.11 6.46 0.60
C ASN A 163 -11.43 5.14 -0.13
N LEU A 164 -12.68 4.94 -0.57
CA LEU A 164 -13.03 3.79 -1.41
C LEU A 164 -12.34 3.85 -2.78
N SER A 165 -12.36 5.00 -3.47
CA SER A 165 -11.64 5.18 -4.75
C SER A 165 -10.14 4.98 -4.57
N ARG A 166 -9.55 5.56 -3.52
CA ARG A 166 -8.14 5.37 -3.15
C ARG A 166 -7.80 3.90 -2.97
N LEU A 167 -8.61 3.17 -2.22
CA LEU A 167 -8.40 1.74 -1.96
C LEU A 167 -8.46 0.92 -3.24
N VAL A 168 -9.50 1.11 -4.06
CA VAL A 168 -9.74 0.33 -5.27
C VAL A 168 -8.66 0.60 -6.32
N THR A 169 -8.38 1.87 -6.60
CA THR A 169 -7.37 2.25 -7.60
C THR A 169 -5.97 1.80 -7.18
N GLY A 170 -5.64 1.96 -5.89
CA GLY A 170 -4.40 1.42 -5.31
C GLY A 170 -4.33 -0.10 -5.41
N ALA A 171 -5.42 -0.80 -5.10
CA ALA A 171 -5.46 -2.25 -5.15
C ALA A 171 -5.25 -2.81 -6.57
N ILE A 172 -5.86 -2.20 -7.60
CA ILE A 172 -5.65 -2.61 -9.00
C ILE A 172 -4.16 -2.52 -9.36
N GLY A 173 -3.53 -1.38 -9.07
CA GLY A 173 -2.11 -1.17 -9.34
C GLY A 173 -1.20 -2.12 -8.56
N GLY A 174 -1.45 -2.28 -7.26
CA GLY A 174 -0.67 -3.17 -6.38
C GLY A 174 -0.77 -4.64 -6.78
N PHE A 175 -1.99 -5.12 -7.08
CA PHE A 175 -2.20 -6.50 -7.53
C PHE A 175 -1.50 -6.77 -8.86
N ALA A 176 -1.64 -5.86 -9.84
CA ALA A 176 -0.96 -6.00 -11.11
C ALA A 176 0.57 -5.99 -10.93
N ALA A 177 1.11 -5.10 -10.09
CA ALA A 177 2.54 -5.00 -9.83
C ALA A 177 3.15 -6.31 -9.32
N ALA A 178 2.41 -7.14 -8.58
CA ALA A 178 2.88 -8.46 -8.13
C ALA A 178 3.38 -9.34 -9.28
N PHE A 179 2.66 -9.34 -10.42
CA PHE A 179 2.96 -10.16 -11.60
C PHE A 179 4.17 -9.67 -12.40
N TYR A 180 4.66 -8.48 -12.10
CA TYR A 180 5.87 -7.91 -12.68
C TYR A 180 7.04 -8.02 -11.71
N LEU A 181 6.80 -7.77 -10.42
CA LEU A 181 7.83 -7.78 -9.39
C LEU A 181 8.48 -9.15 -9.25
N ILE A 182 7.68 -10.23 -9.22
CA ILE A 182 8.21 -11.59 -9.07
C ILE A 182 9.16 -11.97 -10.22
N PRO A 183 8.75 -11.99 -11.50
CA PRO A 183 9.65 -12.38 -12.59
C PRO A 183 10.84 -11.43 -12.75
N LEU A 184 10.67 -10.12 -12.45
CA LEU A 184 11.78 -9.17 -12.47
C LEU A 184 12.82 -9.48 -11.40
N LEU A 185 12.40 -9.75 -10.17
CA LEU A 185 13.31 -10.16 -9.10
C LEU A 185 13.97 -11.50 -9.44
N MET A 186 13.22 -12.45 -10.01
CA MET A 186 13.81 -13.70 -10.47
C MET A 186 14.95 -13.45 -11.46
N ASN A 187 14.74 -12.63 -12.50
CA ASN A 187 15.80 -12.26 -13.46
C ASN A 187 17.04 -11.69 -12.75
N ILE A 188 16.87 -10.72 -11.86
CA ILE A 188 18.00 -10.08 -11.15
C ILE A 188 18.79 -11.11 -10.32
N PHE A 189 18.10 -12.00 -9.61
CA PHE A 189 18.75 -13.03 -8.80
C PHE A 189 19.27 -14.22 -9.64
N SER A 190 18.75 -14.42 -10.86
CA SER A 190 19.23 -15.40 -11.83
C SER A 190 20.49 -14.91 -12.55
N GLU A 191 20.60 -13.62 -12.87
CA GLU A 191 21.75 -13.02 -13.59
C GLU A 191 23.02 -12.90 -12.74
N SER A 192 22.92 -12.87 -11.40
CA SER A 192 24.07 -12.95 -10.48
C SER A 192 24.86 -14.28 -10.53
N ARG A 193 24.64 -15.09 -11.58
CA ARG A 193 25.44 -16.25 -11.96
C ARG A 193 26.81 -15.78 -12.50
N PRO A 194 27.96 -16.19 -11.92
CA PRO A 194 29.21 -16.14 -12.67
C PRO A 194 29.03 -17.01 -13.93
N SER A 195 29.22 -16.42 -15.11
CA SER A 195 29.19 -17.18 -16.36
C SER A 195 30.21 -18.32 -16.26
N LYS A 196 29.80 -19.58 -16.42
CA LYS A 196 30.77 -20.66 -16.60
C LYS A 196 31.67 -20.27 -17.78
N PRO A 197 33.01 -20.31 -17.62
CA PRO A 197 33.90 -20.02 -18.74
C PRO A 197 33.51 -20.94 -19.90
N LYS A 198 33.33 -20.36 -21.09
CA LYS A 198 33.12 -21.14 -22.31
C LYS A 198 34.35 -22.01 -22.49
N THR A 199 34.23 -23.30 -22.17
CA THR A 199 35.22 -24.30 -22.59
C THR A 199 35.16 -24.33 -24.12
N ARG A 200 36.20 -23.79 -24.76
CA ARG A 200 36.47 -23.97 -26.18
C ARG A 200 36.83 -25.41 -26.47
#